data_AF-A0A2N1DG14-F1
#
_entry.id   AF-A0A2N1DG14-F1
#
_cell.length_a   1.000
_cell.length_b   1.000
_cell.length_c   1.000
_cell.angle_alpha   90.00
_cell.angle_beta   90.00
_cell.angle_gamma   90.00
#
_symmetry.space_group_name_H-M   'P 1'
#
loop_
_entity.id
_entity.type
_entity.pdbx_description
1 polymer ?
#
loop_
_entity_poly.entity_id
_entity_poly.type
_entity_poly.pdbx_seq_one_letter_code
_entity_poly.pdbx_strand_id
1 'polypeptide(L)'
;MPITEKIINVVDVFLPLLLTLIIVVFILWLAHIVLIKRQDDLGNEKLFSRQLSMLGLTIAGVLTVILALPVSESSRNQIIGLVGLVISGIFAFSSSTIFANLLAGIMLRVTKPFRAGDFIQVDDFFGRVVERGLLDTEIQTEVRDLVALPNTFMITRPISVTRSSGTIIFTTLSLGYDIHHSKVDDLLTQAATNCGLTDAFIHIVELGDFSVVYKVSGKLEDVKSLISSRTRLNREVLDVLHDNQIEIMSPSYMNQRPMPDGSKVIPTKQKVKKEQNTHAVEAIVFDKAEEAEKIETEKEQIKEQVATLQQKLTDASDEKEMVIKKDIEKLNQQLSNMKVQKPNED
;
A
#
# COMPACT_ATOMS: atom_id res chain seq x y z
N MET A 1 28.57 18.20 71.50
CA MET A 1 27.59 17.46 70.69
C MET A 1 28.35 16.54 69.76
N PRO A 2 28.34 15.24 70.03
CA PRO A 2 29.36 14.34 69.54
C PRO A 2 29.08 13.97 68.09
N ILE A 3 30.15 13.84 67.32
CA ILE A 3 30.14 13.49 65.89
C ILE A 3 29.34 12.19 65.64
N THR A 4 29.25 11.31 66.65
CA THR A 4 28.49 10.06 66.63
C THR A 4 26.99 10.24 66.42
N GLU A 5 26.34 11.24 67.03
CA GLU A 5 24.90 11.49 66.85
C GLU A 5 24.58 12.00 65.44
N LYS A 6 25.48 12.82 64.86
CA LYS A 6 25.36 13.24 63.46
C LYS A 6 25.52 12.07 62.50
N ILE A 7 26.45 11.15 62.77
CA ILE A 7 26.67 9.96 61.94
C ILE A 7 25.45 9.04 62.00
N ILE A 8 24.89 8.77 63.19
CA ILE A 8 23.71 7.91 63.35
C ILE A 8 22.49 8.47 62.62
N ASN A 9 22.20 9.77 62.76
CA ASN A 9 21.08 10.40 62.07
C ASN A 9 21.23 10.40 60.54
N VAL A 10 22.45 10.56 60.02
CA VAL A 10 22.69 10.44 58.57
C VAL A 10 22.47 9.00 58.12
N VAL A 11 22.99 8.01 58.87
CA VAL A 11 22.80 6.59 58.54
C VAL A 11 21.32 6.22 58.53
N ASP A 12 20.54 6.63 59.53
CA ASP A 12 19.11 6.30 59.62
C ASP A 12 18.28 6.88 58.47
N VAL A 13 18.67 8.06 57.96
CA VAL A 13 18.01 8.72 56.84
C VAL A 13 18.31 8.03 55.49
N PHE A 14 19.52 7.51 55.31
CA PHE A 14 19.95 6.88 54.04
C PHE A 14 19.81 5.35 54.02
N LEU A 15 19.69 4.70 55.18
CA LEU A 15 19.47 3.25 55.32
C LEU A 15 18.25 2.74 54.51
N PRO A 16 17.05 3.37 54.58
CA PRO A 16 15.90 2.89 53.79
C PRO A 16 16.14 2.99 52.29
N LEU A 17 16.83 4.05 51.81
CA LEU A 17 17.18 4.19 50.40
C LEU A 17 18.15 3.09 49.93
N LEU A 18 19.16 2.77 50.75
CA LEU A 18 20.14 1.73 50.42
C LEU A 18 19.49 0.34 50.39
N LEU A 19 18.60 0.06 51.34
CA LEU A 19 17.82 -1.18 51.36
C LEU A 19 16.87 -1.29 50.16
N THR A 20 16.12 -0.23 49.82
CA THR A 20 15.22 -0.26 48.66
C THR A 20 15.99 -0.42 47.35
N LEU A 21 17.14 0.23 47.20
CA LEU A 21 18.01 0.06 46.04
C LEU A 21 18.46 -1.39 45.89
N ILE A 22 18.95 -2.01 46.98
CA ILE A 22 19.38 -3.43 46.97
C ILE A 22 18.21 -4.34 46.60
N ILE A 23 17.04 -4.12 47.17
CA ILE A 23 15.83 -4.92 46.90
C ILE A 23 15.41 -4.77 45.43
N VAL A 24 15.33 -3.55 44.91
CA VAL A 24 14.95 -3.29 43.51
C VAL A 24 15.95 -3.92 42.55
N VAL A 25 17.26 -3.75 42.78
CA VAL A 25 18.30 -4.38 41.95
C VAL A 25 18.20 -5.91 42.01
N PHE A 26 17.97 -6.48 43.20
CA PHE A 26 17.80 -7.93 43.36
C PHE A 26 16.56 -8.45 42.63
N ILE A 27 15.42 -7.74 42.73
CA ILE A 27 14.18 -8.10 42.04
C ILE A 27 14.38 -8.03 40.52
N LEU A 28 15.00 -6.96 40.00
CA LEU A 28 15.27 -6.82 38.57
C LEU A 28 16.24 -7.88 38.06
N TRP A 29 17.28 -8.20 38.83
CA TRP A 29 18.22 -9.28 38.51
C TRP A 29 17.54 -10.65 38.48
N LEU A 30 16.70 -10.95 39.48
CA LEU A 30 15.94 -12.20 39.54
C LEU A 30 14.93 -12.29 38.39
N ALA A 31 14.20 -11.20 38.12
CA ALA A 31 13.26 -11.12 37.00
C ALA A 31 13.97 -11.31 35.66
N HIS A 32 15.14 -10.71 35.46
CA HIS A 32 15.95 -10.90 34.26
C HIS A 32 16.37 -12.38 34.08
N ILE A 33 16.79 -13.05 35.16
CA ILE A 33 17.15 -14.47 35.10
C ILE A 33 15.94 -15.35 34.78
N VAL A 34 14.80 -15.10 35.42
CA VAL A 34 13.59 -15.92 35.27
C VAL A 34 12.91 -15.70 33.93
N LEU A 35 12.78 -14.44 33.50
CA LEU A 35 12.07 -14.07 32.27
C LEU A 35 12.93 -14.20 31.03
N ILE A 36 14.21 -13.83 31.08
CA ILE A 36 15.06 -13.75 29.88
C ILE A 36 16.04 -14.92 29.81
N LYS A 37 16.80 -15.20 30.88
CA LYS A 37 17.93 -16.14 30.84
C LYS A 37 17.54 -17.63 30.79
N ARG A 38 16.32 -18.00 31.16
CA ARG A 38 15.96 -19.41 31.38
C ARG A 38 15.55 -20.19 30.12
N GLN A 39 15.29 -19.56 28.98
CA GLN A 39 14.76 -20.25 27.80
C GLN A 39 15.12 -19.52 26.49
N ASP A 40 16.26 -19.87 25.89
CA ASP A 40 16.71 -19.35 24.59
C ASP A 40 15.95 -19.96 23.38
N ASP A 41 15.15 -21.02 23.59
CA ASP A 41 14.47 -21.79 22.52
C ASP A 41 13.01 -21.38 22.22
N LEU A 42 12.53 -20.25 22.77
CA LEU A 42 11.16 -19.79 22.51
C LEU A 42 11.15 -18.68 21.47
N GLY A 43 10.43 -18.91 20.37
CA GLY A 43 10.33 -17.98 19.24
C GLY A 43 9.98 -16.52 19.61
N ASN A 44 10.28 -15.61 18.68
CA ASN A 44 10.31 -14.15 18.86
C ASN A 44 9.08 -13.55 19.59
N GLU A 45 7.89 -14.12 19.44
CA GLU A 45 6.66 -13.58 20.04
C GLU A 45 6.68 -13.55 21.58
N LYS A 46 7.23 -14.59 22.22
CA LYS A 46 7.31 -14.65 23.69
C LYS A 46 8.41 -13.75 24.24
N LEU A 47 9.45 -13.47 23.45
CA LEU A 47 10.53 -12.55 23.81
C LEU A 47 10.01 -11.12 23.93
N PHE A 48 9.16 -10.66 23.01
CA PHE A 48 8.59 -9.31 23.06
C PHE A 48 7.76 -9.05 24.32
N SER A 49 6.85 -9.98 24.67
CA SER A 49 6.03 -9.86 25.89
C SER A 49 6.87 -9.80 27.17
N ARG A 50 7.95 -10.58 27.24
CA ARG A 50 8.89 -10.59 28.37
C ARG A 50 9.72 -9.31 28.46
N GLN A 51 10.13 -8.74 27.33
CA GLN A 51 10.82 -7.44 27.31
C GLN A 51 9.89 -6.33 27.80
N LEU A 52 8.61 -6.37 27.41
CA LEU A 52 7.62 -5.39 27.86
C LEU A 52 7.35 -5.50 29.37
N SER A 53 7.28 -6.72 29.92
CA SER A 53 7.12 -6.91 31.36
C SER A 53 8.36 -6.45 32.14
N MET A 54 9.57 -6.71 31.61
CA MET A 54 10.82 -6.20 32.18
C MET A 54 10.90 -4.66 32.15
N LEU A 55 10.43 -4.02 31.06
CA LEU A 55 10.34 -2.57 30.98
C LEU A 55 9.39 -2.03 32.06
N GLY A 56 8.21 -2.62 32.22
CA GLY A 56 7.26 -2.26 33.27
C GLY A 56 7.82 -2.41 34.69
N LEU A 57 8.52 -3.51 34.96
CA LEU A 57 9.23 -3.76 36.22
C LEU A 57 10.32 -2.72 36.49
N THR A 58 11.06 -2.33 35.44
CA THR A 58 12.12 -1.32 35.55
C THR A 58 11.52 0.06 35.89
N ILE A 59 10.44 0.46 35.22
CA ILE A 59 9.73 1.71 35.51
C ILE A 59 9.19 1.69 36.95
N ALA A 60 8.57 0.60 37.38
CA ALA A 60 8.07 0.45 38.75
C ALA A 60 9.21 0.53 39.78
N GLY A 61 10.34 -0.14 39.52
CA GLY A 61 11.53 -0.10 40.38
C GLY A 61 12.10 1.31 40.52
N VAL A 62 12.21 2.06 39.41
CA VAL A 62 12.64 3.46 39.44
C VAL A 62 11.70 4.31 40.30
N LEU A 63 10.38 4.14 40.17
CA LEU A 63 9.41 4.83 41.00
C LEU A 63 9.54 4.46 42.48
N THR A 64 9.76 3.18 42.81
CA THR A 64 10.00 2.72 44.19
C THR A 64 11.25 3.36 44.79
N VAL A 65 12.34 3.48 44.03
CA VAL A 65 13.57 4.16 44.50
C VAL A 65 13.31 5.65 44.76
N ILE A 66 12.57 6.32 43.88
CA ILE A 66 12.21 7.75 44.06
C ILE A 66 11.35 7.93 45.33
N LEU A 67 10.41 7.02 45.60
CA LEU A 67 9.61 7.05 46.82
C LEU A 67 10.44 6.87 48.09
N ALA A 68 11.55 6.12 48.02
CA ALA A 68 12.46 5.91 49.13
C ALA A 68 13.50 7.03 49.33
N LEU A 69 13.53 8.05 48.45
CA LEU A 69 14.50 9.15 48.57
C LEU A 69 14.25 9.96 49.85
N PRO A 70 15.32 10.28 50.62
CA PRO A 70 15.24 11.09 51.82
C PRO A 70 15.18 12.59 51.47
N VAL A 71 14.15 12.97 50.73
CA VAL A 71 13.87 14.36 50.33
C VAL A 71 12.51 14.79 50.85
N SER A 72 12.24 16.10 50.82
CA SER A 72 10.92 16.61 51.16
C SER A 72 9.85 16.04 50.22
N GLU A 73 8.62 15.87 50.71
CA GLU A 73 7.48 15.42 49.88
C GLU A 73 7.27 16.30 48.64
N SER A 74 7.50 17.62 48.77
CA SER A 74 7.42 18.56 47.65
C SER A 74 8.46 18.24 46.57
N SER A 75 9.73 18.04 46.96
CA SER A 75 10.82 17.69 46.04
C SER A 75 10.59 16.31 45.41
N ARG A 76 10.11 15.33 46.19
CA ARG A 76 9.77 14.00 45.70
C ARG A 76 8.69 14.06 44.61
N ASN A 77 7.61 14.79 44.87
CA ASN A 77 6.53 14.97 43.90
C ASN A 77 7.00 15.67 42.62
N GLN A 78 7.90 16.64 42.72
CA GLN A 78 8.52 17.27 41.55
C GLN A 78 9.35 16.27 40.73
N ILE A 79 10.15 15.43 41.39
CA ILE A 79 10.95 14.39 40.72
C ILE A 79 10.04 13.37 40.03
N ILE A 80 9.00 12.89 40.72
CA ILE A 80 8.00 11.97 40.12
C ILE A 80 7.33 12.62 38.91
N GLY A 81 6.92 13.89 39.02
CA GLY A 81 6.31 14.63 37.93
C GLY A 81 7.26 14.77 36.73
N LEU A 82 8.53 15.07 36.96
CA LEU A 82 9.55 15.16 35.91
C LEU A 82 9.78 13.80 35.23
N VAL A 83 9.95 12.73 36.01
CA VAL A 83 10.13 11.38 35.48
C VAL A 83 8.91 10.93 34.69
N GLY A 84 7.71 11.22 35.19
CA GLY A 84 6.45 10.97 34.48
C GLY A 84 6.38 11.72 33.15
N LEU A 85 6.75 13.00 33.12
CA LEU A 85 6.80 13.81 31.90
C LEU A 85 7.82 13.25 30.89
N VAL A 86 9.00 12.85 31.34
CA VAL A 86 10.03 12.26 30.47
C VAL A 86 9.56 10.93 29.89
N ILE A 87 9.04 10.03 30.73
CA ILE A 87 8.56 8.71 30.28
C ILE A 87 7.40 8.86 29.29
N SER A 88 6.39 9.66 29.64
CA SER A 88 5.24 9.92 28.76
C SER A 88 5.66 10.58 27.45
N GLY A 89 6.57 11.54 27.50
CA GLY A 89 7.16 12.17 26.31
C GLY A 89 7.82 11.15 25.39
N ILE A 90 8.67 10.27 25.94
CA ILE A 90 9.33 9.20 25.17
C ILE A 90 8.28 8.31 24.48
N PHE A 91 7.26 7.86 25.20
CA PHE A 91 6.20 7.02 24.62
C PHE A 91 5.39 7.76 23.55
N ALA A 92 5.05 9.02 23.76
CA ALA A 92 4.29 9.83 22.81
C ALA A 92 5.08 10.08 21.52
N PHE A 93 6.34 10.50 21.63
CA PHE A 93 7.19 10.74 20.46
C PHE A 93 7.50 9.45 19.71
N SER A 94 7.80 8.36 20.41
CA SER A 94 8.12 7.06 19.79
C SER A 94 6.91 6.45 19.07
N SER A 95 5.69 6.67 19.58
CA SER A 95 4.46 6.13 18.97
C SER A 95 3.89 6.99 17.84
N SER A 96 4.41 8.21 17.66
CA SER A 96 3.87 9.21 16.73
C SER A 96 3.72 8.68 15.30
N THR A 97 4.69 7.91 14.80
CA THR A 97 4.66 7.32 13.46
C THR A 97 3.53 6.28 13.30
N ILE A 98 3.27 5.48 14.33
CA ILE A 98 2.17 4.48 14.31
C ILE A 98 0.84 5.22 14.27
N PHE A 99 0.67 6.24 15.12
CA PHE A 99 -0.54 7.07 15.13
C PHE A 99 -0.75 7.80 13.80
N ALA A 100 0.32 8.32 13.18
CA ALA A 100 0.24 8.98 11.87
C ALA A 100 -0.25 8.00 10.78
N ASN A 101 0.28 6.78 10.73
CA ASN A 101 -0.16 5.75 9.79
C ASN A 101 -1.60 5.28 10.04
N LEU A 102 -2.00 5.17 11.30
CA LEU A 102 -3.38 4.87 11.69
C LEU A 102 -4.35 5.95 11.19
N LEU A 103 -4.06 7.22 11.47
CA LEU A 103 -4.89 8.34 11.04
C LEU A 103 -4.92 8.46 9.50
N ALA A 104 -3.79 8.25 8.83
CA ALA A 104 -3.72 8.20 7.38
C ALA A 104 -4.58 7.06 6.82
N GLY A 105 -4.56 5.87 7.43
CA GLY A 105 -5.41 4.74 7.05
C GLY A 105 -6.91 5.04 7.19
N ILE A 106 -7.31 5.70 8.29
CA ILE A 106 -8.69 6.17 8.47
C ILE A 106 -9.06 7.18 7.37
N MET A 107 -8.18 8.14 7.08
CA MET A 107 -8.41 9.16 6.06
C MET A 107 -8.55 8.56 4.66
N LEU A 108 -7.72 7.57 4.29
CA LEU A 108 -7.83 6.84 3.02
C LEU A 108 -9.15 6.08 2.91
N ARG A 109 -9.67 5.53 4.01
CA ARG A 109 -10.98 4.86 4.04
C ARG A 109 -12.16 5.82 3.92
N VAL A 110 -12.02 7.04 4.42
CA VAL A 110 -13.05 8.09 4.32
C VAL A 110 -13.07 8.71 2.93
N THR A 111 -11.91 9.14 2.44
CA THR A 111 -11.77 9.80 1.13
C THR A 111 -11.89 8.84 -0.04
N LYS A 112 -11.57 7.55 0.17
CA LYS A 112 -11.62 6.47 -0.83
C LYS A 112 -11.02 6.88 -2.19
N PRO A 113 -9.77 7.37 -2.23
CA PRO A 113 -9.14 7.78 -3.49
C PRO A 113 -8.98 6.61 -4.47
N PHE A 114 -8.82 5.39 -3.94
CA PHE A 114 -8.73 4.11 -4.64
C PHE A 114 -9.39 2.99 -3.82
N ARG A 115 -9.66 1.87 -4.49
CA ARG A 115 -10.26 0.64 -3.92
C ARG A 115 -9.36 -0.58 -4.17
N ALA A 116 -9.62 -1.69 -3.48
CA ALA A 116 -8.96 -2.95 -3.84
C ALA A 116 -9.33 -3.33 -5.28
N GLY A 117 -8.35 -3.81 -6.03
CA GLY A 117 -8.48 -4.09 -7.46
C GLY A 117 -8.18 -2.93 -8.40
N ASP A 118 -8.06 -1.68 -7.92
CA ASP A 118 -7.59 -0.57 -8.77
C ASP A 118 -6.08 -0.70 -9.02
N PHE A 119 -5.62 -0.32 -10.22
CA PHE A 119 -4.21 -0.10 -10.46
C PHE A 119 -3.81 1.28 -9.95
N ILE A 120 -2.71 1.35 -9.21
CA ILE A 120 -2.18 2.60 -8.67
C ILE A 120 -0.71 2.77 -9.01
N GLN A 121 -0.30 4.03 -9.16
CA GLN A 121 1.10 4.44 -9.24
C GLN A 121 1.36 5.47 -8.13
N VAL A 122 2.35 5.20 -7.28
CA VAL A 122 2.82 6.14 -6.25
C VAL A 122 4.34 6.17 -6.30
N ASP A 123 4.91 7.33 -6.63
CA ASP A 123 6.34 7.47 -6.96
C ASP A 123 6.76 6.36 -7.95
N ASP A 124 7.70 5.50 -7.56
CA ASP A 124 8.23 4.40 -8.40
C ASP A 124 7.41 3.09 -8.29
N PHE A 125 6.43 3.02 -7.40
CA PHE A 125 5.65 1.81 -7.16
C PHE A 125 4.42 1.75 -8.07
N PHE A 126 4.41 0.78 -8.98
CA PHE A 126 3.25 0.41 -9.81
C PHE A 126 2.68 -0.92 -9.34
N GLY A 127 1.36 -1.00 -9.18
CA GLY A 127 0.71 -2.27 -8.85
C GLY A 127 -0.79 -2.17 -8.70
N ARG A 128 -1.40 -3.31 -8.39
CA ARG A 128 -2.83 -3.44 -8.14
C ARG A 128 -3.08 -3.55 -6.64
N VAL A 129 -4.02 -2.76 -6.11
CA VAL A 129 -4.29 -2.72 -4.66
C VAL A 129 -4.89 -4.05 -4.22
N VAL A 130 -4.28 -4.68 -3.21
CA VAL A 130 -4.78 -5.92 -2.60
C VAL A 130 -5.59 -5.58 -1.37
N GLU A 131 -4.99 -4.94 -0.37
CA GLU A 131 -5.68 -4.62 0.89
C GLU A 131 -5.32 -3.21 1.38
N ARG A 132 -6.31 -2.53 1.97
CA ARG A 132 -6.09 -1.32 2.77
C ARG A 132 -6.09 -1.68 4.25
N GLY A 133 -4.90 -2.02 4.74
CA GLY A 133 -4.63 -2.33 6.13
C GLY A 133 -4.84 -1.14 7.07
N LEU A 134 -4.54 -1.33 8.34
CA LEU A 134 -4.72 -0.30 9.36
C LEU A 134 -3.59 0.74 9.33
N LEU A 135 -2.35 0.28 9.13
CA LEU A 135 -1.14 1.12 9.14
C LEU A 135 -0.50 1.23 7.75
N ASP A 136 -0.80 0.29 6.88
CA ASP A 136 -0.22 0.09 5.57
C ASP A 136 -1.29 -0.29 4.53
N THR A 137 -0.96 -0.07 3.26
CA THR A 137 -1.72 -0.50 2.08
C THR A 137 -0.85 -1.44 1.27
N GLU A 138 -1.36 -2.62 0.96
CA GLU A 138 -0.64 -3.66 0.25
C GLU A 138 -1.01 -3.62 -1.25
N ILE A 139 0.01 -3.63 -2.10
CA ILE A 139 -0.13 -3.72 -3.56
C ILE A 139 0.55 -4.96 -4.10
N GLN A 140 -0.01 -5.54 -5.15
CA GLN A 140 0.61 -6.59 -5.93
C GLN A 140 1.22 -5.97 -7.18
N THR A 141 2.52 -6.16 -7.39
CA THR A 141 3.24 -5.62 -8.55
C THR A 141 3.07 -6.49 -9.79
N GLU A 142 3.51 -6.00 -10.94
CA GLU A 142 3.52 -6.74 -12.22
C GLU A 142 4.45 -7.97 -12.22
N VAL A 143 5.30 -8.11 -11.20
CA VAL A 143 6.17 -9.28 -10.97
C VAL A 143 5.59 -10.25 -9.94
N ARG A 144 4.33 -10.04 -9.51
CA ARG A 144 3.61 -10.82 -8.48
C ARG A 144 4.11 -10.61 -7.04
N ASP A 145 5.01 -9.65 -6.81
CA ASP A 145 5.45 -9.31 -5.45
C ASP A 145 4.39 -8.52 -4.70
N LEU A 146 4.27 -8.78 -3.40
CA LEU A 146 3.45 -8.01 -2.47
C LEU A 146 4.28 -6.94 -1.78
N VAL A 147 3.90 -5.68 -1.97
CA VAL A 147 4.60 -4.52 -1.41
C VAL A 147 3.66 -3.82 -0.43
N ALA A 148 4.07 -3.75 0.84
CA ALA A 148 3.36 -3.02 1.89
C ALA A 148 3.86 -1.56 1.95
N LEU A 149 2.98 -0.62 1.63
CA LEU A 149 3.26 0.81 1.63
C LEU A 149 2.65 1.46 2.88
N PRO A 150 3.42 2.22 3.70
CA PRO A 150 2.86 2.92 4.85
C PRO A 150 1.72 3.88 4.43
N ASN A 151 0.63 3.94 5.17
CA ASN A 151 -0.51 4.80 4.81
C ASN A 151 -0.12 6.29 4.78
N THR A 152 0.83 6.71 5.61
CA THR A 152 1.39 8.08 5.55
C THR A 152 2.08 8.37 4.23
N PHE A 153 2.76 7.39 3.63
CA PHE A 153 3.40 7.53 2.32
C PHE A 153 2.33 7.78 1.24
N MET A 154 1.24 7.03 1.29
CA MET A 154 0.12 7.16 0.36
C MET A 154 -0.55 8.54 0.41
N ILE A 155 -0.76 9.12 1.59
CA ILE A 155 -1.45 10.42 1.69
C ILE A 155 -0.53 11.62 1.43
N THR A 156 0.78 11.46 1.59
CA THR A 156 1.76 12.55 1.43
C THR A 156 2.29 12.69 0.01
N ARG A 157 2.09 11.68 -0.84
CA ARG A 157 2.56 11.65 -2.23
C ARG A 157 1.37 11.73 -3.21
N PRO A 158 1.57 12.28 -4.42
CA PRO A 158 0.59 12.15 -5.48
C PRO A 158 0.36 10.69 -5.86
N ILE A 159 -0.91 10.29 -5.98
CA ILE A 159 -1.30 8.94 -6.39
C ILE A 159 -2.03 9.04 -7.73
N SER A 160 -1.57 8.28 -8.72
CA SER A 160 -2.34 8.05 -9.95
C SER A 160 -3.17 6.78 -9.78
N VAL A 161 -4.46 6.84 -10.10
CA VAL A 161 -5.40 5.71 -9.96
C VAL A 161 -6.02 5.42 -11.30
N THR A 162 -5.80 4.20 -11.79
CA THR A 162 -6.49 3.66 -12.95
C THR A 162 -7.67 2.85 -12.45
N ARG A 163 -8.86 3.46 -12.56
CA ARG A 163 -10.12 2.86 -12.09
C ARG A 163 -10.59 1.75 -13.02
N SER A 164 -11.29 0.77 -12.47
CA SER A 164 -11.93 -0.32 -13.23
C SER A 164 -12.96 0.13 -14.28
N SER A 165 -13.46 1.37 -14.21
CA SER A 165 -14.40 1.95 -15.19
C SER A 165 -13.81 2.20 -16.59
N GLY A 166 -12.50 2.02 -16.74
CA GLY A 166 -11.78 2.28 -17.97
C GLY A 166 -10.71 3.35 -17.81
N THR A 167 -9.73 3.34 -18.71
CA THR A 167 -8.60 4.28 -18.72
C THR A 167 -8.20 4.63 -20.14
N ILE A 168 -7.43 5.70 -20.32
CA ILE A 168 -6.81 6.01 -21.62
C ILE A 168 -5.41 5.40 -21.60
N ILE A 169 -5.15 4.50 -22.55
CA ILE A 169 -3.78 4.07 -22.85
C ILE A 169 -3.29 4.80 -24.10
N PHE A 170 -1.98 4.96 -24.18
CA PHE A 170 -1.36 5.63 -25.31
C PHE A 170 -0.02 4.99 -25.65
N THR A 171 0.41 5.23 -26.89
CA THR A 171 1.80 5.02 -27.30
C THR A 171 2.30 6.23 -28.06
N THR A 172 3.61 6.43 -28.04
CA THR A 172 4.28 7.56 -28.67
C THR A 172 5.33 7.03 -29.62
N LEU A 173 5.34 7.57 -30.84
CA LEU A 173 6.27 7.19 -31.89
C LEU A 173 6.69 8.40 -32.72
N SER A 174 7.88 8.33 -33.30
CA SER A 174 8.42 9.33 -34.22
C SER A 174 8.35 8.82 -35.66
N LEU A 175 7.79 9.64 -36.55
CA LEU A 175 7.71 9.38 -37.98
C LEU A 175 8.36 10.52 -38.77
N GLY A 176 8.95 10.21 -39.92
CA GLY A 176 9.59 11.21 -40.77
C GLY A 176 8.60 12.21 -41.38
N TYR A 177 9.12 13.36 -41.81
CA TYR A 177 8.35 14.41 -42.50
C TYR A 177 7.93 14.05 -43.93
N ASP A 178 8.43 12.93 -44.44
CA ASP A 178 8.13 12.39 -45.77
C ASP A 178 6.71 11.83 -45.88
N ILE A 179 5.99 11.68 -44.77
CA ILE A 179 4.61 11.16 -44.73
C ILE A 179 3.64 12.27 -44.34
N HIS A 180 2.62 12.47 -45.16
CA HIS A 180 1.56 13.44 -44.87
C HIS A 180 0.75 13.01 -43.63
N HIS A 181 0.53 13.95 -42.71
CA HIS A 181 -0.10 13.69 -41.40
C HIS A 181 -1.46 12.99 -41.53
N SER A 182 -2.31 13.33 -42.51
CA SER A 182 -3.62 12.68 -42.69
C SER A 182 -3.51 11.17 -42.89
N LYS A 183 -2.47 10.69 -43.60
CA LYS A 183 -2.25 9.25 -43.79
C LYS A 183 -1.81 8.59 -42.49
N VAL A 184 -1.01 9.28 -41.68
CA VAL A 184 -0.60 8.81 -40.35
C VAL A 184 -1.80 8.71 -39.43
N ASP A 185 -2.66 9.73 -39.41
CA ASP A 185 -3.84 9.80 -38.55
C ASP A 185 -4.79 8.63 -38.83
N ASP A 186 -5.06 8.32 -40.11
CA ASP A 186 -5.91 7.20 -40.52
C ASP A 186 -5.34 5.85 -40.06
N LEU A 187 -4.04 5.63 -40.25
CA LEU A 187 -3.37 4.37 -39.92
C LEU A 187 -3.22 4.16 -38.41
N LEU A 188 -2.88 5.20 -37.65
CA LEU A 188 -2.80 5.12 -36.20
C LEU A 188 -4.18 4.93 -35.57
N THR A 189 -5.22 5.56 -36.13
CA THR A 189 -6.61 5.31 -35.70
C THR A 189 -6.98 3.85 -35.94
N GLN A 190 -6.66 3.32 -37.11
CA GLN A 190 -6.89 1.90 -37.43
C GLN A 190 -6.17 0.96 -36.45
N ALA A 191 -4.91 1.24 -36.12
CA ALA A 191 -4.15 0.45 -35.15
C ALA A 191 -4.79 0.46 -33.76
N ALA A 192 -5.25 1.62 -33.29
CA ALA A 192 -5.96 1.74 -32.01
C ALA A 192 -7.29 0.96 -32.02
N THR A 193 -8.06 1.03 -33.11
CA THR A 193 -9.30 0.25 -33.26
C THR A 193 -9.04 -1.26 -33.31
N ASN A 194 -8.00 -1.72 -34.02
CA ASN A 194 -7.60 -3.13 -34.06
C ASN A 194 -7.20 -3.67 -32.68
N CYS A 195 -6.58 -2.83 -31.84
CA CYS A 195 -6.25 -3.17 -30.47
C CYS A 195 -7.50 -3.34 -29.58
N GLY A 196 -8.67 -2.84 -30.01
CA GLY A 196 -9.92 -2.85 -29.26
C GLY A 196 -10.15 -1.60 -28.41
N LEU A 197 -9.48 -0.48 -28.72
CA LEU A 197 -9.69 0.79 -28.03
C LEU A 197 -10.87 1.55 -28.62
N THR A 198 -11.66 2.18 -27.75
CA THR A 198 -12.75 3.09 -28.12
C THR A 198 -12.27 4.54 -28.10
N ASP A 199 -12.96 5.42 -28.84
CA ASP A 199 -12.66 6.86 -28.88
C ASP A 199 -11.18 7.19 -29.13
N ALA A 200 -10.58 6.55 -30.14
CA ALA A 200 -9.18 6.76 -30.47
C ALA A 200 -8.94 8.17 -31.02
N PHE A 201 -7.86 8.80 -30.57
CA PHE A 201 -7.43 10.11 -31.06
C PHE A 201 -5.90 10.18 -31.16
N ILE A 202 -5.42 11.00 -32.09
CA ILE A 202 -4.00 11.25 -32.32
C ILE A 202 -3.67 12.68 -31.94
N HIS A 203 -2.54 12.86 -31.26
CA HIS A 203 -1.94 14.15 -31.01
C HIS A 203 -0.55 14.21 -31.61
N ILE A 204 -0.21 15.33 -32.25
CA ILE A 204 1.17 15.69 -32.54
C ILE A 204 1.75 16.29 -31.26
N VAL A 205 2.67 15.56 -30.62
CA VAL A 205 3.30 15.96 -29.36
C VAL A 205 4.39 16.99 -29.61
N GLU A 206 5.20 16.74 -30.63
CA GLU A 206 6.40 17.54 -30.92
C GLU A 206 6.70 17.50 -32.43
N LEU A 207 7.16 18.64 -32.94
CA LEU A 207 7.78 18.75 -34.26
C LEU A 207 9.29 18.78 -34.05
N GLY A 208 9.93 17.61 -34.10
CA GLY A 208 11.37 17.48 -33.91
C GLY A 208 12.14 17.83 -35.18
N ASP A 209 13.47 17.90 -35.10
CA ASP A 209 14.31 18.34 -36.22
C ASP A 209 14.17 17.47 -37.49
N PHE A 210 13.91 16.17 -37.32
CA PHE A 210 13.85 15.19 -38.41
C PHE A 210 12.58 14.32 -38.41
N SER A 211 11.71 14.49 -37.41
CA SER A 211 10.53 13.65 -37.26
C SER A 211 9.41 14.38 -36.53
N VAL A 212 8.18 14.04 -36.86
CA VAL A 212 7.00 14.40 -36.09
C VAL A 212 6.73 13.31 -35.05
N VAL A 213 6.60 13.70 -33.78
CA VAL A 213 6.28 12.81 -32.68
C VAL A 213 4.76 12.73 -32.55
N TYR A 214 4.21 11.56 -32.87
CA TYR A 214 2.79 11.26 -32.74
C TYR A 214 2.51 10.51 -31.43
N LYS A 215 1.39 10.83 -30.81
CA LYS A 215 0.83 10.10 -29.68
C LYS A 215 -0.57 9.61 -30.04
N VAL A 216 -0.70 8.31 -30.25
CA VAL A 216 -1.99 7.66 -30.43
C VAL A 216 -2.51 7.22 -29.07
N SER A 217 -3.72 7.63 -28.75
CA SER A 217 -4.39 7.36 -27.48
C SER A 217 -5.77 6.77 -27.75
N GLY A 218 -6.25 5.94 -26.83
CA GLY A 218 -7.61 5.41 -26.90
C GLY A 218 -8.07 4.90 -25.55
N LYS A 219 -9.40 4.86 -25.38
CA LYS A 219 -10.03 4.37 -24.16
C LYS A 219 -10.01 2.84 -24.15
N LEU A 220 -9.45 2.29 -23.09
CA LEU A 220 -9.48 0.87 -22.74
C LEU A 220 -10.58 0.66 -21.70
N GLU A 221 -11.57 -0.17 -22.04
CA GLU A 221 -12.67 -0.52 -21.13
C GLU A 221 -12.27 -1.61 -20.14
N ASP A 222 -11.57 -2.66 -20.60
CA ASP A 222 -11.06 -3.72 -19.74
C ASP A 222 -9.69 -3.35 -19.15
N VAL A 223 -9.71 -2.81 -17.94
CA VAL A 223 -8.52 -2.38 -17.22
C VAL A 223 -7.70 -3.56 -16.68
N LYS A 224 -8.28 -4.76 -16.55
CA LYS A 224 -7.56 -5.95 -16.06
C LYS A 224 -6.41 -6.34 -16.98
N SER A 225 -6.59 -6.12 -18.29
CA SER A 225 -5.59 -6.38 -19.32
C SER A 225 -4.75 -5.16 -19.68
N LEU A 226 -4.59 -4.19 -18.78
CA LEU A 226 -3.88 -2.94 -19.04
C LEU A 226 -2.45 -3.15 -19.56
N ILE A 227 -1.69 -4.07 -18.96
CA ILE A 227 -0.30 -4.35 -19.34
C ILE A 227 -0.24 -5.00 -20.73
N SER A 228 -1.04 -6.05 -20.95
CA SER A 228 -1.19 -6.67 -22.27
C SER A 228 -1.67 -5.71 -23.34
N SER A 229 -2.62 -4.82 -23.02
CA SER A 229 -3.21 -3.89 -23.97
C SER A 229 -2.22 -2.82 -24.41
N ARG A 230 -1.34 -2.33 -23.51
CA ARG A 230 -0.21 -1.46 -23.90
C ARG A 230 0.72 -2.16 -24.89
N THR A 231 1.06 -3.41 -24.63
CA THR A 231 1.90 -4.20 -25.52
C THR A 231 1.20 -4.48 -26.86
N ARG A 232 -0.09 -4.79 -26.84
CA ARG A 232 -0.92 -5.01 -28.03
C ARG A 232 -1.01 -3.75 -28.88
N LEU A 233 -1.24 -2.59 -28.28
CA LEU A 233 -1.27 -1.30 -28.98
C LEU A 233 0.06 -1.05 -29.71
N ASN A 234 1.18 -1.26 -29.05
CA ASN A 234 2.50 -1.14 -29.69
C ASN A 234 2.65 -2.10 -30.88
N ARG A 235 2.25 -3.37 -30.72
CA ARG A 235 2.30 -4.36 -31.80
C ARG A 235 1.42 -3.97 -32.99
N GLU A 236 0.18 -3.54 -32.74
CA GLU A 236 -0.75 -3.12 -33.80
C GLU A 236 -0.25 -1.88 -34.54
N VAL A 237 0.32 -0.91 -33.82
CA VAL A 237 0.95 0.27 -34.46
C VAL A 237 2.10 -0.15 -35.37
N LEU A 238 2.98 -1.04 -34.91
CA LEU A 238 4.06 -1.57 -35.73
C LEU A 238 3.53 -2.30 -36.97
N ASP A 239 2.59 -3.22 -36.78
CA ASP A 239 2.05 -4.05 -37.86
C ASP A 239 1.32 -3.22 -38.92
N VAL A 240 0.46 -2.28 -38.51
CA VAL A 240 -0.31 -1.43 -39.45
C VAL A 240 0.62 -0.51 -40.25
N LEU A 241 1.63 0.09 -39.61
CA LEU A 241 2.59 0.95 -40.31
C LEU A 241 3.46 0.15 -41.28
N HIS A 242 4.01 -0.99 -40.84
CA HIS A 242 4.83 -1.84 -41.68
C HIS A 242 4.06 -2.46 -42.87
N ASP A 243 2.81 -2.89 -42.66
CA ASP A 243 1.96 -3.41 -43.74
C ASP A 243 1.67 -2.33 -44.80
N ASN A 244 1.65 -1.06 -44.40
CA ASN A 244 1.52 0.11 -45.29
C ASN A 244 2.85 0.68 -45.79
N GLN A 245 3.96 -0.04 -45.56
CA GLN A 245 5.31 0.31 -46.02
C GLN A 245 5.80 1.64 -45.45
N ILE A 246 5.36 2.00 -44.24
CA ILE A 246 5.86 3.14 -43.49
C ILE A 246 7.01 2.67 -42.61
N GLU A 247 8.16 3.29 -42.80
CA GLU A 247 9.34 3.06 -41.97
C GLU A 247 9.27 3.89 -40.69
N ILE A 248 9.53 3.25 -39.56
CA ILE A 248 9.57 3.91 -38.25
C ILE A 248 11.01 4.30 -37.97
N MET A 249 11.25 5.59 -37.76
CA MET A 249 12.60 6.14 -37.56
C MET A 249 12.86 6.32 -36.06
N SER A 250 14.08 6.00 -35.61
CA SER A 250 14.51 6.39 -34.26
C SER A 250 15.08 7.82 -34.28
N PRO A 251 14.88 8.64 -33.23
CA PRO A 251 15.36 10.02 -33.18
C PRO A 251 16.88 10.20 -33.36
N SER A 252 17.66 9.14 -33.10
CA SER A 252 19.13 9.15 -33.18
C SER A 252 19.68 8.48 -34.45
N TYR A 253 18.83 8.16 -35.42
CA TYR A 253 19.25 7.41 -36.60
C TYR A 253 19.83 8.32 -37.68
N MET A 254 21.15 8.24 -37.89
CA MET A 254 21.80 8.72 -39.10
C MET A 254 22.50 7.52 -39.74
N ASN A 255 21.78 6.81 -40.63
CA ASN A 255 22.35 5.68 -41.35
C ASN A 255 22.33 5.96 -42.85
N GLN A 256 23.50 6.21 -43.42
CA GLN A 256 23.69 6.14 -44.87
C GLN A 256 23.95 4.68 -45.22
N ARG A 257 22.87 3.92 -45.40
CA ARG A 257 22.93 2.57 -45.94
C ARG A 257 22.72 2.70 -47.46
N PRO A 258 23.76 2.57 -48.31
CA PRO A 258 23.58 2.57 -49.76
C PRO A 258 22.73 1.35 -50.11
N MET A 259 21.46 1.60 -50.34
CA MET A 259 20.46 0.59 -50.68
C MET A 259 20.34 0.54 -52.21
N PRO A 260 20.40 -0.64 -52.84
CA PRO A 260 20.04 -0.80 -54.24
C PRO A 260 18.64 -0.24 -54.50
N ASP A 261 18.43 0.33 -55.68
CA ASP A 261 17.16 0.96 -56.04
C ASP A 261 15.98 -0.02 -55.81
N GLY A 262 15.07 0.35 -54.89
CA GLY A 262 13.87 -0.43 -54.55
C GLY A 262 13.93 -1.38 -53.34
N SER A 263 15.03 -1.47 -52.57
CA SER A 263 15.04 -2.35 -51.37
C SER A 263 14.32 -1.73 -50.17
N LYS A 264 13.39 -2.48 -49.55
CA LYS A 264 12.63 -2.08 -48.35
C LYS A 264 13.18 -2.79 -47.11
N VAL A 265 13.39 -2.06 -46.01
CA VAL A 265 13.82 -2.63 -44.71
C VAL A 265 12.59 -2.79 -43.80
N ILE A 266 11.66 -3.65 -44.23
CA ILE A 266 10.45 -3.96 -43.48
C ILE A 266 10.65 -5.33 -42.82
N PRO A 267 10.48 -5.48 -41.49
CA PRO A 267 10.48 -6.79 -40.86
C PRO A 267 9.48 -7.71 -41.55
N THR A 268 9.91 -8.90 -41.98
CA THR A 268 8.99 -9.84 -42.62
C THR A 268 7.97 -10.30 -41.58
N LYS A 269 6.69 -10.00 -41.80
CA LYS A 269 5.59 -10.40 -40.91
C LYS A 269 5.58 -11.93 -40.78
N GLN A 270 6.10 -12.44 -39.66
CA GLN A 270 5.89 -13.84 -39.30
C GLN A 270 4.47 -13.99 -38.78
N LYS A 271 3.79 -15.10 -39.14
CA LYS A 271 2.51 -15.45 -38.51
C LYS A 271 2.74 -15.70 -37.03
N VAL A 272 2.55 -14.68 -36.21
CA VAL A 272 2.46 -14.82 -34.76
C VAL A 272 1.26 -15.73 -34.49
N LYS A 273 1.48 -16.89 -33.87
CA LYS A 273 0.36 -17.65 -33.27
C LYS A 273 -0.32 -16.68 -32.33
N LYS A 274 -1.59 -16.32 -32.57
CA LYS A 274 -2.39 -15.52 -31.64
C LYS A 274 -2.23 -16.16 -30.26
N GLU A 275 -1.54 -15.49 -29.35
CA GLU A 275 -1.49 -15.87 -27.94
C GLU A 275 -2.92 -15.72 -27.42
N GLN A 276 -3.65 -16.84 -27.35
CA GLN A 276 -5.05 -16.84 -26.93
C GLN A 276 -5.23 -16.59 -25.43
N ASN A 277 -4.14 -16.48 -24.66
CA ASN A 277 -4.17 -16.43 -23.19
C ASN A 277 -3.36 -15.28 -22.59
N THR A 278 -3.29 -14.09 -23.22
CA THR A 278 -2.59 -12.96 -22.56
C THR A 278 -3.29 -12.55 -21.27
N HIS A 279 -4.64 -12.47 -21.26
CA HIS A 279 -5.45 -12.25 -20.04
C HIS A 279 -5.18 -13.27 -18.92
N ALA A 280 -4.69 -14.48 -19.25
CA ALA A 280 -4.37 -15.48 -18.25
C ALA A 280 -3.09 -15.11 -17.47
N VAL A 281 -2.16 -14.37 -18.08
CA VAL A 281 -0.92 -13.95 -17.43
C VAL A 281 -1.21 -12.91 -16.35
N GLU A 282 -2.01 -11.88 -16.63
CA GLU A 282 -2.39 -10.92 -15.58
C GLU A 282 -3.21 -11.57 -14.48
N ALA A 283 -4.08 -12.54 -14.80
CA ALA A 283 -4.81 -13.28 -13.78
C ALA A 283 -3.88 -14.10 -12.86
N ILE A 284 -2.75 -14.61 -13.37
CA ILE A 284 -1.74 -15.29 -12.57
C ILE A 284 -0.92 -14.30 -11.74
N VAL A 285 -0.56 -13.15 -12.31
CA VAL A 285 0.28 -12.14 -11.66
C VAL A 285 -0.48 -11.35 -10.59
N PHE A 286 -1.77 -11.07 -10.82
CA PHE A 286 -2.62 -10.26 -9.95
C PHE A 286 -3.74 -11.08 -9.29
N ASP A 287 -3.49 -12.36 -9.04
CA ASP A 287 -4.43 -13.32 -8.45
C ASP A 287 -5.04 -12.82 -7.13
N LYS A 288 -4.19 -12.33 -6.21
CA LYS A 288 -4.62 -11.84 -4.90
C LYS A 288 -5.40 -10.53 -5.00
N ALA A 289 -4.95 -9.62 -5.86
CA ALA A 289 -5.68 -8.38 -6.10
C ALA A 289 -7.07 -8.63 -6.72
N GLU A 290 -7.21 -9.68 -7.54
CA GLU A 290 -8.51 -10.08 -8.09
C GLU A 290 -9.43 -10.72 -7.04
N GLU A 291 -8.89 -11.56 -6.14
CA GLU A 291 -9.65 -12.09 -5.01
C GLU A 291 -10.13 -10.95 -4.08
N ALA A 292 -9.25 -10.00 -3.78
CA ALA A 292 -9.58 -8.85 -2.95
C ALA A 292 -10.63 -7.93 -3.58
N GLU A 293 -10.55 -7.70 -4.89
CA GLU A 293 -11.59 -6.97 -5.64
C GLU A 293 -12.96 -7.65 -5.51
N LYS A 294 -13.03 -8.97 -5.73
CA LYS A 294 -14.28 -9.74 -5.60
C LYS A 294 -14.86 -9.59 -4.20
N ILE A 295 -14.04 -9.78 -3.17
CA ILE A 295 -14.46 -9.62 -1.77
C ILE A 295 -14.94 -8.18 -1.50
N GLU A 296 -14.28 -7.16 -2.03
CA GLU A 296 -14.72 -5.76 -1.87
C GLU A 296 -16.07 -5.51 -2.56
N THR A 297 -16.27 -6.02 -3.77
CA THR A 297 -17.55 -5.89 -4.48
C THR A 297 -18.70 -6.60 -3.79
N GLU A 298 -18.48 -7.83 -3.28
CA GLU A 298 -19.49 -8.55 -2.49
C GLU A 298 -19.85 -7.80 -1.21
N LYS A 299 -18.85 -7.23 -0.52
CA LYS A 299 -19.08 -6.38 0.66
C LYS A 299 -19.90 -5.14 0.33
N GLU A 300 -19.67 -4.49 -0.81
CA GLU A 300 -20.47 -3.34 -1.24
C GLU A 300 -21.92 -3.74 -1.52
N GLN A 301 -22.16 -4.86 -2.22
CA GLN A 301 -23.50 -5.38 -2.48
C GLN A 301 -24.26 -5.74 -1.20
N ILE A 302 -23.60 -6.40 -0.24
CA ILE A 302 -24.21 -6.74 1.05
C ILE A 302 -24.55 -5.47 1.83
N LYS A 303 -23.69 -4.44 1.82
CA LYS A 303 -23.99 -3.16 2.49
C LYS A 303 -25.19 -2.46 1.88
N GLU A 304 -25.31 -2.48 0.56
CA GLU A 304 -26.46 -1.90 -0.13
C GLU A 304 -27.75 -2.66 0.23
N GLN A 305 -27.70 -4.00 0.28
CA GLN A 305 -28.81 -4.83 0.77
C GLN A 305 -29.18 -4.49 2.22
N VAL A 306 -28.21 -4.35 3.12
CA VAL A 306 -28.46 -3.94 4.51
C VAL A 306 -29.10 -2.55 4.58
N ALA A 307 -28.63 -1.58 3.80
CA ALA A 307 -29.19 -0.23 3.75
C ALA A 307 -30.66 -0.23 3.25
N THR A 308 -30.96 -1.01 2.20
CA THR A 308 -32.35 -1.14 1.72
C THR A 308 -33.26 -1.84 2.72
N LEU A 309 -32.75 -2.82 3.48
CA LEU A 309 -33.48 -3.48 4.56
C LEU A 309 -33.71 -2.55 5.75
N GLN A 310 -32.73 -1.71 6.11
CA GLN A 310 -32.88 -0.68 7.13
C GLN A 310 -33.92 0.38 6.74
N GLN A 311 -33.98 0.75 5.46
CA GLN A 311 -35.02 1.66 4.96
C GLN A 311 -36.42 1.02 4.97
N LYS A 312 -36.51 -0.30 4.69
CA LYS A 312 -37.77 -1.05 4.83
C LYS A 312 -38.19 -1.22 6.30
N LEU A 313 -37.23 -1.19 7.23
CA LEU A 313 -37.47 -1.27 8.67
C LEU A 313 -38.22 -0.02 9.19
N THR A 314 -37.92 1.16 8.65
CA THR A 314 -38.58 2.42 9.05
C THR A 314 -40.06 2.51 8.64
N ASP A 315 -40.49 1.70 7.67
CA ASP A 315 -41.86 1.71 7.11
C ASP A 315 -42.69 0.45 7.47
N ALA A 316 -42.20 -0.44 8.34
CA ALA A 316 -42.77 -1.77 8.58
C ALA A 316 -43.52 -1.91 9.93
N SER A 317 -44.60 -2.71 9.96
CA SER A 317 -45.27 -3.15 11.20
C SER A 317 -44.47 -4.19 12.00
N ASP A 318 -44.71 -4.25 13.32
CA ASP A 318 -44.00 -5.02 14.36
C ASP A 318 -43.58 -6.47 13.99
N GLU A 319 -44.40 -7.23 13.26
CA GLU A 319 -44.05 -8.61 12.84
C GLU A 319 -42.97 -8.66 11.74
N LYS A 320 -43.01 -7.71 10.79
CA LYS A 320 -42.01 -7.64 9.71
C LYS A 320 -40.70 -7.03 10.21
N GLU A 321 -40.76 -6.21 11.26
CA GLU A 321 -39.59 -5.58 11.88
C GLU A 321 -38.63 -6.63 12.49
N MET A 322 -39.16 -7.68 13.12
CA MET A 322 -38.35 -8.73 13.74
C MET A 322 -37.63 -9.60 12.70
N VAL A 323 -38.26 -9.87 11.57
CA VAL A 323 -37.66 -10.63 10.45
C VAL A 323 -36.55 -9.81 9.78
N ILE A 324 -36.81 -8.53 9.51
CA ILE A 324 -35.82 -7.63 8.89
C ILE A 324 -34.60 -7.44 9.80
N LYS A 325 -34.79 -7.33 11.12
CA LYS A 325 -33.67 -7.26 12.10
C LYS A 325 -32.78 -8.50 12.06
N LYS A 326 -33.39 -9.69 11.99
CA LYS A 326 -32.65 -10.97 11.92
C LYS A 326 -31.88 -11.12 10.61
N ASP A 327 -32.44 -10.66 9.50
CA ASP A 327 -31.76 -10.66 8.20
C ASP A 327 -30.58 -9.67 8.16
N ILE A 328 -30.74 -8.48 8.76
CA ILE A 328 -29.64 -7.51 8.95
C ILE A 328 -28.52 -8.11 9.80
N GLU A 329 -28.85 -8.80 10.89
CA GLU A 329 -27.86 -9.44 11.77
C GLU A 329 -27.08 -10.54 11.03
N LYS A 330 -27.77 -11.38 10.25
CA LYS A 330 -27.15 -12.43 9.43
C LYS A 330 -26.23 -11.84 8.35
N LEU A 331 -26.66 -10.79 7.66
CA LEU A 331 -25.84 -10.12 6.64
C LEU A 331 -24.60 -9.44 7.26
N ASN A 332 -24.74 -8.83 8.44
CA ASN A 332 -23.62 -8.26 9.19
C ASN A 332 -22.61 -9.35 9.63
N GLN A 333 -23.10 -10.53 10.02
CA GLN A 333 -22.26 -11.67 10.38
C GLN A 333 -21.49 -12.25 9.17
N GLN A 334 -22.10 -12.25 7.98
CA GLN A 334 -21.40 -12.60 6.74
C GLN A 334 -20.31 -11.58 6.41
N LEU A 335 -20.61 -10.29 6.58
CA LEU A 335 -19.68 -9.18 6.34
C LEU A 335 -18.44 -9.25 7.25
N SER A 336 -18.60 -9.66 8.51
CA SER A 336 -17.46 -9.79 9.44
C SER A 336 -16.55 -10.98 9.13
N ASN A 337 -17.08 -12.03 8.50
CA ASN A 337 -16.34 -13.26 8.19
C ASN A 337 -15.57 -13.19 6.85
N MET A 338 -15.92 -12.26 5.96
CA MET A 338 -15.22 -12.05 4.69
C MET A 338 -13.88 -11.34 4.91
N LYS A 339 -12.77 -12.09 4.96
CA LYS A 339 -11.40 -11.57 4.94
C LYS A 339 -10.63 -12.20 3.79
N VAL A 340 -9.74 -11.45 3.17
CA VAL A 340 -8.76 -11.98 2.22
C VAL A 340 -7.88 -12.96 2.99
N GLN A 341 -7.71 -14.18 2.49
CA GLN A 341 -6.78 -15.12 3.11
C GLN A 341 -5.36 -14.56 2.96
N LYS A 342 -4.71 -14.26 4.10
CA LYS A 342 -3.26 -14.02 4.11
C LYS A 342 -2.56 -15.30 3.64
N PRO A 343 -1.43 -15.19 2.93
CA PRO A 343 -0.73 -16.36 2.42
C PRO A 343 -0.50 -17.36 3.55
N ASN A 344 -0.77 -18.65 3.28
CA ASN A 344 -0.09 -19.70 4.00
C ASN A 344 1.40 -19.50 3.75
N GLU A 345 2.15 -19.30 4.83
CA GLU A 345 3.61 -19.38 4.82
C GLU A 345 3.98 -20.84 4.53
N ASP A 346 4.09 -21.20 3.25
CA ASP A 346 4.73 -22.44 2.79
C ASP A 346 6.04 -22.12 2.07
#